data_AF-A0AA38CAB9-F1
#
_entry.id   AF-A0AA38CAB9-F1
#
_cell.length_a   1.000
_cell.length_b   1.000
_cell.length_c   1.000
_cell.angle_alpha   90.00
_cell.angle_beta   90.00
_cell.angle_gamma   90.00
#
_symmetry.space_group_name_H-M   'P 1'
#
loop_
_entity.id
_entity.type
_entity.pdbx_description
1 polymer ?
#
loop_
_entity_poly.entity_id
_entity_poly.type
_entity_poly.pdbx_seq_one_letter_code
_entity_poly.pdbx_strand_id
1 'polypeptide(L)'
;WCRRTDELVDGPNATHITPATLDRSERRLEEVSNSRPYDMLDAALSDTISNFPVDIQPFRDMIEGMRMDLRKSRYINFDDLYLYWYYVAGTVGLMSVPVMGISPDSNARIENVYNVALALGIANWLMNILCDVGEEIYLPQDELAQFGLSDEDVFVGQVTDRWRAFMKDQIKRARVFFDAVEEAMTELDKASRWLV
;
A
#
# COMPACT_ATOMS: atom_id res chain seq x y z
N TRP A 1 -10.79 8.55 1.57
CA TRP A 1 -9.65 9.46 1.54
C TRP A 1 -8.54 8.91 0.64
N CYS A 2 -8.03 7.70 0.91
CA CYS A 2 -6.93 7.08 0.14
C CYS A 2 -7.13 7.17 -1.38
N ARG A 3 -8.31 6.78 -1.89
CA ARG A 3 -8.63 6.88 -3.33
C ARG A 3 -8.53 8.29 -3.92
N ARG A 4 -8.92 9.32 -3.16
CA ARG A 4 -8.79 10.73 -3.61
C ARG A 4 -7.32 11.12 -3.71
N THR A 5 -6.50 10.65 -2.77
CA THR A 5 -5.06 10.92 -2.74
C THR A 5 -4.34 10.19 -3.89
N ASP A 6 -4.71 8.94 -4.14
CA ASP A 6 -4.27 8.09 -5.27
C ASP A 6 -4.61 8.71 -6.64
N GLU A 7 -5.84 9.18 -6.83
CA GLU A 7 -6.30 9.85 -8.06
C GLU A 7 -5.55 11.15 -8.39
N LEU A 8 -4.75 11.69 -7.47
CA LEU A 8 -3.87 12.82 -7.76
C LEU A 8 -2.76 12.43 -8.73
N VAL A 9 -2.22 11.20 -8.61
CA VAL A 9 -1.10 10.69 -9.42
C VAL A 9 -1.53 9.66 -10.46
N ASP A 10 -2.68 9.02 -10.28
CA ASP A 10 -3.21 8.00 -11.22
C ASP A 10 -4.44 8.47 -12.01
N GLY A 11 -5.01 9.64 -11.65
CA GLY A 11 -6.23 10.15 -12.25
C GLY A 11 -6.03 10.79 -13.63
N PRO A 12 -7.12 11.24 -14.29
CA PRO A 12 -7.06 11.90 -15.60
C PRO A 12 -6.18 13.15 -15.66
N ASN A 13 -5.90 13.76 -14.49
CA ASN A 13 -5.07 14.95 -14.33
C ASN A 13 -3.66 14.64 -13.82
N ALA A 14 -3.27 13.37 -13.73
CA ALA A 14 -1.95 12.91 -13.28
C ALA A 14 -0.80 13.63 -13.97
N THR A 15 -0.89 13.84 -15.28
CA THR A 15 0.13 14.52 -16.09
C THR A 15 0.36 16.00 -15.72
N HIS A 16 -0.56 16.60 -14.97
CA HIS A 16 -0.47 17.99 -14.52
C HIS A 16 -0.11 18.13 -13.03
N ILE A 17 0.13 17.02 -12.34
CA ILE A 17 0.46 17.10 -10.93
C ILE A 17 1.89 17.62 -10.71
N THR A 18 2.06 18.37 -9.64
CA THR A 18 3.35 18.93 -9.23
C THR A 18 3.59 18.58 -7.76
N PRO A 19 4.86 18.58 -7.30
CA PRO A 19 5.16 18.45 -5.87
C PRO A 19 4.36 19.44 -5.01
N ALA A 20 4.14 20.66 -5.51
CA ALA A 20 3.34 21.67 -4.83
C ALA A 20 1.86 21.28 -4.64
N THR A 21 1.31 20.39 -5.47
CA THR A 21 -0.03 19.82 -5.27
C THR A 21 -0.05 18.88 -4.07
N LEU A 22 0.96 18.02 -3.94
CA LEU A 22 1.09 17.11 -2.81
C LEU A 22 1.36 17.88 -1.50
N ASP A 23 2.13 18.97 -1.56
CA ASP A 23 2.33 19.86 -0.40
C ASP A 23 1.05 20.58 0.04
N ARG A 24 0.09 20.81 -0.89
CA ARG A 24 -1.24 21.31 -0.53
C ARG A 24 -2.10 20.21 0.10
N SER A 25 -2.02 18.99 -0.41
CA SER A 25 -2.71 17.84 0.16
C SER A 25 -2.24 17.53 1.59
N GLU A 26 -0.93 17.61 1.85
CA GLU A 26 -0.37 17.43 3.19
C GLU A 26 -0.83 18.55 4.15
N ARG A 27 -0.78 19.82 3.73
CA ARG A 27 -1.34 20.92 4.53
C ARG A 27 -2.83 20.75 4.81
N ARG A 28 -3.59 20.27 3.83
CA ARG A 28 -5.01 19.99 3.99
C ARG A 28 -5.25 18.87 5.01
N LEU A 29 -4.43 17.82 4.98
CA LEU A 29 -4.45 16.74 5.98
C LEU A 29 -4.23 17.27 7.41
N GLU A 30 -3.28 18.20 7.59
CA GLU A 30 -3.06 18.85 8.89
C GLU A 30 -4.27 19.67 9.37
N GLU A 31 -4.96 20.38 8.48
CA GLU A 31 -6.17 21.11 8.87
C GLU A 31 -7.31 20.13 9.23
N VAL A 32 -7.43 19.01 8.52
CA VAL A 32 -8.42 17.96 8.82
C VAL A 32 -8.16 17.30 10.17
N SER A 33 -6.91 17.01 10.51
CA SER A 33 -6.54 16.46 11.82
C SER A 33 -6.81 17.45 12.96
N ASN A 34 -6.80 18.75 12.67
CA ASN A 34 -7.17 19.84 13.59
C ASN A 34 -8.66 20.24 13.51
N SER A 35 -9.54 19.35 13.02
CA SER A 35 -11.00 19.54 12.93
C SER A 35 -11.43 20.73 12.06
N ARG A 36 -10.69 21.04 11.00
CA ARG A 36 -11.01 22.10 10.02
C ARG A 36 -11.19 21.51 8.62
N PRO A 37 -12.31 20.81 8.35
CA PRO A 37 -12.55 20.19 7.06
C PRO A 37 -12.93 21.20 5.98
N TYR A 38 -12.52 20.95 4.73
CA TYR A 38 -12.89 21.78 3.58
C TYR A 38 -14.10 21.25 2.80
N ASP A 39 -14.38 19.94 2.90
CA ASP A 39 -15.51 19.28 2.23
C ASP A 39 -16.07 18.11 3.05
N MET A 40 -17.06 17.40 2.48
CA MET A 40 -17.72 16.28 3.15
C MET A 40 -16.80 15.08 3.42
N LEU A 41 -15.83 14.79 2.55
CA LEU A 41 -14.90 13.67 2.79
C LEU A 41 -13.89 14.03 3.88
N ASP A 42 -13.46 15.29 3.92
CA ASP A 42 -12.63 15.80 5.01
C ASP A 42 -13.37 15.77 6.34
N ALA A 43 -14.66 16.13 6.35
CA ALA A 43 -15.49 16.09 7.54
C ALA A 43 -15.63 14.65 8.07
N ALA A 44 -15.88 13.69 7.18
CA ALA A 44 -15.94 12.26 7.54
C ALA A 44 -14.60 11.74 8.10
N LEU A 45 -13.48 12.14 7.50
CA LEU A 45 -12.17 11.77 8.01
C LEU A 45 -11.89 12.41 9.38
N SER A 46 -12.22 13.70 9.56
CA SER A 46 -12.07 14.40 10.83
C SER A 46 -12.89 13.75 11.94
N ASP A 47 -14.13 13.34 11.65
CA ASP A 47 -14.97 12.59 12.58
C ASP A 47 -14.34 11.23 12.94
N THR A 48 -13.81 10.51 11.95
CA THR A 48 -13.13 9.23 12.18
C THR A 48 -11.90 9.38 13.07
N ILE A 49 -11.04 10.37 12.79
CA ILE A 49 -9.84 10.66 13.60
C ILE A 49 -10.21 11.05 15.04
N SER A 50 -11.37 11.70 15.22
CA SER A 50 -11.83 12.11 16.56
C SER A 50 -12.43 10.96 17.37
N ASN A 51 -13.02 9.96 16.71
CA ASN A 51 -13.72 8.84 17.33
C ASN A 51 -12.86 7.58 17.50
N PHE A 52 -11.77 7.44 16.75
CA PHE A 52 -10.89 6.27 16.76
C PHE A 52 -9.44 6.68 17.01
N PRO A 53 -8.61 5.81 17.62
CA PRO A 53 -7.20 6.10 17.91
C PRO A 53 -6.33 5.95 16.65
N VAL A 54 -6.67 6.72 15.61
CA VAL A 54 -5.99 6.71 14.31
C VAL A 54 -4.82 7.69 14.35
N ASP A 55 -3.62 7.21 14.07
CA ASP A 55 -2.45 8.07 13.87
C ASP A 55 -2.54 8.77 12.50
N ILE A 56 -2.13 10.04 12.46
CA ILE A 56 -2.05 10.82 11.22
C ILE A 56 -0.81 10.43 10.39
N GLN A 57 0.22 9.85 11.01
CA GLN A 57 1.49 9.54 10.34
C GLN A 57 1.33 8.64 9.11
N PRO A 58 0.55 7.53 9.12
CA PRO A 58 0.30 6.74 7.91
C PRO A 58 -0.29 7.54 6.74
N PHE A 59 -1.09 8.58 7.02
CA PHE A 59 -1.66 9.44 5.97
C PHE A 59 -0.59 10.31 5.31
N ARG A 60 0.36 10.83 6.11
CA ARG A 60 1.52 11.55 5.59
C ARG A 60 2.42 10.63 4.79
N ASP A 61 2.65 9.42 5.29
CA ASP A 61 3.44 8.39 4.62
C ASP A 61 2.82 8.02 3.26
N MET A 62 1.49 7.89 3.17
CA MET A 62 0.83 7.66 1.88
C MET A 62 1.08 8.81 0.89
N ILE A 63 1.06 10.07 1.33
CA ILE A 63 1.37 11.23 0.48
C ILE A 63 2.85 11.18 0.02
N GLU A 64 3.76 10.69 0.86
CA GLU A 64 5.15 10.46 0.46
C GLU A 64 5.26 9.37 -0.62
N GLY A 65 4.47 8.31 -0.52
CA GLY A 65 4.31 7.32 -1.59
C GLY A 65 3.95 7.97 -2.93
N MET A 66 2.95 8.85 -2.94
CA MET A 66 2.57 9.59 -4.15
C MET A 66 3.69 10.49 -4.68
N ARG A 67 4.57 11.01 -3.80
CA ARG A 67 5.76 11.77 -4.25
C ARG A 67 6.80 10.86 -4.90
N MET A 68 6.87 9.59 -4.51
CA MET A 68 7.73 8.60 -5.16
C MET A 68 7.25 8.33 -6.59
N ASP A 69 5.95 8.24 -6.83
CA ASP A 69 5.38 8.03 -8.17
C ASP A 69 5.73 9.14 -9.15
N LEU A 70 5.91 10.38 -8.67
CA LEU A 70 6.35 11.50 -9.51
C LEU A 70 7.80 11.41 -9.96
N ARG A 71 8.61 10.54 -9.35
CA ARG A 71 10.08 10.53 -9.51
C ARG A 71 10.63 9.18 -9.95
N LYS A 72 9.99 8.09 -9.52
CA LYS A 72 10.53 6.74 -9.63
C LYS A 72 9.53 5.84 -10.33
N SER A 73 9.97 5.21 -11.41
CA SER A 73 9.22 4.18 -12.12
C SER A 73 9.85 2.79 -12.02
N ARG A 74 11.05 2.68 -11.42
CA ARG A 74 11.83 1.43 -11.33
C ARG A 74 12.51 1.29 -9.98
N TYR A 75 12.54 0.06 -9.48
CA TYR A 75 13.06 -0.30 -8.17
C TYR A 75 14.28 -1.21 -8.34
N ILE A 76 15.42 -0.80 -7.77
CA ILE A 76 16.70 -1.50 -7.98
C ILE A 76 16.63 -2.91 -7.38
N ASN A 77 16.10 -3.00 -6.16
CA ASN A 77 16.01 -4.23 -5.40
C ASN A 77 14.66 -4.36 -4.68
N PHE A 78 14.47 -5.50 -4.03
CA PHE A 78 13.27 -5.77 -3.26
C PHE A 78 13.07 -4.80 -2.09
N ASP A 79 14.12 -4.35 -1.41
CA ASP A 79 13.98 -3.45 -0.25
C ASP A 79 13.41 -2.08 -0.66
N ASP A 80 13.87 -1.55 -1.80
CA ASP A 80 13.34 -0.32 -2.39
C ASP A 80 11.86 -0.49 -2.77
N LEU A 81 11.51 -1.65 -3.33
CA LEU A 81 10.15 -1.98 -3.74
C LEU A 81 9.23 -2.18 -2.52
N TYR A 82 9.73 -2.84 -1.47
CA TYR A 82 9.03 -3.04 -0.22
C TYR A 82 8.72 -1.72 0.48
N LEU A 83 9.67 -0.77 0.48
CA LEU A 83 9.44 0.57 1.00
C LEU A 83 8.32 1.29 0.25
N TYR A 84 8.28 1.15 -1.07
CA TYR A 84 7.17 1.68 -1.87
C TYR A 84 5.84 1.02 -1.48
N TRP A 85 5.78 -0.30 -1.38
CA TRP A 85 4.57 -1.03 -0.96
C TRP A 85 4.08 -0.62 0.43
N TYR A 86 5.01 -0.37 1.35
CA TYR A 86 4.68 0.22 2.65
C TYR A 86 3.90 1.52 2.46
N TYR A 87 4.43 2.46 1.67
CA TYR A 87 3.80 3.77 1.49
C TYR A 87 2.43 3.71 0.80
N VAL A 88 2.29 2.95 -0.29
CA VAL A 88 1.04 2.97 -1.09
C VAL A 88 -0.04 2.01 -0.60
N ALA A 89 0.34 0.90 0.05
CA ALA A 89 -0.60 -0.13 0.47
C ALA A 89 -0.55 -0.43 1.97
N GLY A 90 0.66 -0.50 2.55
CA GLY A 90 0.85 -0.74 3.98
C GLY A 90 0.18 0.32 4.86
N THR A 91 0.32 1.59 4.48
CA THR A 91 -0.31 2.72 5.18
C THR A 91 -1.83 2.59 5.24
N VAL A 92 -2.49 2.09 4.20
CA VAL A 92 -3.95 1.88 4.17
C VAL A 92 -4.37 0.85 5.22
N GLY A 93 -3.59 -0.21 5.40
CA GLY A 93 -3.78 -1.16 6.50
C GLY A 93 -3.68 -0.47 7.86
N LEU A 94 -2.61 0.30 8.08
CA LEU A 94 -2.37 1.04 9.33
C LEU A 94 -3.49 2.05 9.64
N MET A 95 -4.08 2.69 8.63
CA MET A 95 -5.23 3.58 8.80
C MET A 95 -6.52 2.84 9.17
N SER A 96 -6.68 1.60 8.68
CA SER A 96 -7.93 0.84 8.80
C SER A 96 -8.03 0.06 10.10
N VAL A 97 -6.91 -0.43 10.63
CA VAL A 97 -6.87 -1.27 11.85
C VAL A 97 -7.50 -0.62 13.08
N PRO A 98 -7.23 0.66 13.41
CA PRO A 98 -7.85 1.30 14.58
C PRO A 98 -9.38 1.38 14.49
N VAL A 99 -9.93 1.36 13.27
CA VAL A 99 -11.38 1.37 13.00
C VAL A 99 -11.96 -0.05 13.04
N MET A 100 -11.24 -1.03 12.51
CA MET A 100 -11.63 -2.44 12.57
C MET A 100 -11.64 -2.98 14.01
N GLY A 101 -10.74 -2.48 14.86
CA GLY A 101 -10.66 -2.90 16.25
C GLY A 101 -9.97 -4.25 16.43
N ILE A 102 -9.48 -4.46 17.65
CA ILE A 102 -8.78 -5.67 18.08
C ILE A 102 -9.78 -6.53 18.85
N SER A 103 -9.73 -7.85 18.67
CA SER A 103 -10.58 -8.76 19.42
C SER A 103 -10.38 -8.58 20.93
N PRO A 104 -11.44 -8.53 21.75
CA PRO A 104 -11.31 -8.47 23.21
C PRO A 104 -10.55 -9.66 23.80
N ASP A 105 -10.54 -10.79 23.10
CA ASP A 105 -9.83 -12.02 23.49
C ASP A 105 -8.37 -12.06 22.99
N SER A 106 -7.94 -11.04 22.22
CA SER A 106 -6.57 -10.94 21.71
C SER A 106 -5.60 -10.58 22.83
N ASN A 107 -4.52 -11.35 22.93
CA ASN A 107 -3.36 -11.01 23.77
C ASN A 107 -2.23 -10.37 22.94
N ALA A 108 -2.49 -10.04 21.67
CA ALA A 108 -1.49 -9.46 20.79
C ALA A 108 -1.09 -8.08 21.27
N ARG A 109 0.21 -7.78 21.20
CA ARG A 109 0.68 -6.41 21.35
C ARG A 109 0.17 -5.59 20.17
N ILE A 110 -0.12 -4.32 20.41
CA ILE A 110 -0.53 -3.35 19.38
C ILE A 110 0.45 -3.37 18.18
N GLU A 111 1.74 -3.53 18.45
CA GLU A 111 2.81 -3.70 17.44
C GLU A 111 2.54 -4.86 16.47
N ASN A 112 2.06 -6.00 16.97
CA ASN A 112 1.71 -7.15 16.13
C ASN A 112 0.54 -6.79 15.22
N VAL A 113 -0.48 -6.10 15.72
CA VAL A 113 -1.65 -5.72 14.91
C VAL A 113 -1.27 -4.75 13.79
N TYR A 114 -0.31 -3.84 14.04
CA TYR A 114 0.21 -2.96 12.99
C TYR A 114 1.05 -3.69 11.95
N ASN A 115 1.88 -4.65 12.36
CA ASN A 115 2.62 -5.51 11.41
C ASN A 115 1.68 -6.29 10.49
N VAL A 116 0.50 -6.60 10.99
CA VAL A 116 -0.52 -7.37 10.29
C VAL A 116 -1.26 -6.50 9.30
N ALA A 117 -1.63 -5.29 9.70
CA ALA A 117 -2.17 -4.28 8.80
C ALA A 117 -1.23 -4.04 7.62
N LEU A 118 0.07 -3.93 7.91
CA LEU A 118 1.11 -3.75 6.93
C LEU A 118 1.22 -4.97 6.00
N ALA A 119 1.27 -6.19 6.56
CA ALA A 119 1.33 -7.43 5.78
C ALA A 119 0.11 -7.59 4.87
N LEU A 120 -1.09 -7.25 5.35
CA LEU A 120 -2.33 -7.29 4.59
C LEU A 120 -2.32 -6.31 3.41
N GLY A 121 -1.90 -5.06 3.66
CA GLY A 121 -1.76 -4.06 2.60
C GLY A 121 -0.79 -4.53 1.51
N ILE A 122 0.37 -5.05 1.92
CA ILE A 122 1.39 -5.58 1.00
C ILE A 122 0.87 -6.81 0.24
N ALA A 123 0.17 -7.73 0.91
CA ALA A 123 -0.37 -8.93 0.28
C ALA A 123 -1.41 -8.60 -0.80
N ASN A 124 -2.31 -7.66 -0.54
CA ASN A 124 -3.29 -7.19 -1.52
C ASN A 124 -2.61 -6.49 -2.70
N TRP A 125 -1.57 -5.69 -2.44
CA TRP A 125 -0.82 -5.02 -3.49
C TRP A 125 -0.04 -6.00 -4.38
N LEU A 126 0.54 -7.04 -3.78
CA LEU A 126 1.20 -8.13 -4.49
C LEU A 126 0.27 -8.83 -5.48
N MET A 127 -1.00 -9.04 -5.11
CA MET A 127 -1.99 -9.60 -6.03
C MET A 127 -2.25 -8.69 -7.22
N ASN A 128 -2.39 -7.38 -6.99
CA ASN A 128 -2.58 -6.41 -8.07
C ASN A 128 -1.40 -6.41 -9.05
N ILE A 129 -0.15 -6.33 -8.55
CA ILE A 129 1.05 -6.38 -9.41
C ILE A 129 1.12 -7.68 -10.20
N LEU A 130 0.86 -8.83 -9.57
CA LEU A 130 0.96 -10.13 -10.24
C LEU A 130 -0.14 -10.35 -11.28
N CYS A 131 -1.27 -9.66 -11.15
CA CYS A 131 -2.38 -9.69 -12.12
C CYS A 131 -2.20 -8.67 -13.25
N ASP A 132 -1.58 -7.52 -12.98
CA ASP A 132 -1.43 -6.40 -13.93
C ASP A 132 -0.03 -6.34 -14.57
N VAL A 133 0.68 -7.46 -14.59
CA VAL A 133 1.99 -7.57 -15.25
C VAL A 133 1.82 -7.28 -16.75
N GLY A 134 2.29 -6.11 -17.19
CA GLY A 134 2.29 -5.70 -18.60
C GLY A 134 1.89 -4.25 -18.83
N GLU A 135 1.17 -3.63 -17.89
CA GLU A 135 0.80 -2.20 -17.97
C GLU A 135 1.80 -1.31 -17.21
N GLU A 136 2.27 -1.74 -16.04
CA GLU A 136 3.32 -1.07 -15.26
C GLU A 136 4.27 -2.08 -14.58
N ILE A 137 5.58 -1.77 -14.50
CA ILE A 137 6.59 -2.69 -13.95
C ILE A 137 7.01 -2.27 -12.54
N TYR A 138 6.33 -2.82 -11.54
CA TYR A 138 6.73 -2.78 -10.13
C TYR A 138 7.50 -4.07 -9.75
N LEU A 139 8.55 -4.40 -10.50
CA LEU A 139 9.38 -5.58 -10.28
C LEU A 139 10.83 -5.19 -9.91
N PRO A 140 11.47 -5.94 -8.99
CA PRO A 140 12.84 -5.68 -8.59
C PRO A 140 13.82 -6.00 -9.73
N GLN A 141 14.59 -4.99 -10.14
CA GLN A 141 15.44 -5.04 -11.34
C GLN A 141 16.63 -5.99 -11.19
N ASP A 142 17.20 -6.08 -9.99
CA ASP A 142 18.26 -7.04 -9.66
C ASP A 142 17.78 -8.50 -9.78
N GLU A 143 16.57 -8.81 -9.33
CA GLU A 143 15.98 -10.13 -9.45
C GLU A 143 15.64 -10.45 -10.91
N LEU A 144 15.06 -9.51 -11.67
CA LEU A 144 14.86 -9.69 -13.12
C LEU A 144 16.18 -10.05 -13.82
N ALA A 145 17.25 -9.31 -13.52
CA ALA A 145 18.58 -9.55 -14.07
C ALA A 145 19.14 -10.93 -13.69
N GLN A 146 18.90 -11.43 -12.48
CA GLN A 146 19.32 -12.77 -12.05
C GLN A 146 18.69 -13.89 -12.91
N PHE A 147 17.47 -13.68 -13.40
CA PHE A 147 16.80 -14.61 -14.31
C PHE A 147 17.08 -14.33 -15.80
N GLY A 148 17.92 -13.33 -16.10
CA GLY A 148 18.22 -12.90 -17.46
C GLY A 148 16.99 -12.34 -18.17
N LEU A 149 16.15 -11.61 -17.43
CA LEU A 149 14.98 -10.88 -17.89
C LEU A 149 15.26 -9.38 -17.86
N SER A 150 14.63 -8.67 -18.78
CA SER A 150 14.60 -7.22 -18.86
C SER A 150 13.16 -6.71 -18.83
N ASP A 151 12.97 -5.40 -18.65
CA ASP A 151 11.65 -4.78 -18.77
C ASP A 151 10.97 -5.10 -20.12
N GLU A 152 11.74 -5.17 -21.21
CA GLU A 152 11.21 -5.52 -22.53
C GLU A 152 10.62 -6.93 -22.54
N ASP A 153 11.26 -7.90 -21.89
CA ASP A 153 10.72 -9.26 -21.76
C ASP A 153 9.39 -9.29 -21.00
N VAL A 154 9.23 -8.40 -20.01
CA VAL A 154 7.97 -8.25 -19.24
C VAL A 154 6.88 -7.65 -20.13
N PHE A 155 7.17 -6.56 -20.85
CA PHE A 155 6.20 -5.90 -21.74
C PHE A 155 5.79 -6.76 -22.93
N VAL A 156 6.71 -7.58 -23.45
CA VAL A 156 6.42 -8.53 -24.53
C VAL A 156 5.47 -9.64 -24.05
N GLY A 157 5.37 -9.89 -22.75
CA GLY A 157 4.39 -10.81 -22.16
C GLY A 157 4.61 -12.28 -22.55
N GLN A 158 5.81 -12.64 -23.02
CA GLN A 158 6.11 -14.01 -23.42
C GLN A 158 6.45 -14.89 -22.21
N VAL A 159 5.64 -15.93 -22.00
CA VAL A 159 5.82 -16.88 -20.90
C VAL A 159 6.94 -17.88 -21.22
N THR A 160 8.17 -17.44 -21.03
CA THR A 160 9.39 -18.27 -21.12
C THR A 160 9.64 -19.07 -19.85
N ASP A 161 10.56 -20.04 -19.89
CA ASP A 161 10.94 -20.79 -18.68
C ASP A 161 11.66 -19.93 -17.64
N ARG A 162 12.42 -18.92 -18.11
CA ARG A 162 13.03 -17.89 -17.26
C ARG A 162 11.97 -17.07 -16.53
N TRP A 163 10.94 -16.64 -17.26
CA TRP A 163 9.78 -15.95 -16.69
C TRP A 163 9.04 -16.81 -15.66
N ARG A 164 8.77 -18.08 -15.98
CA ARG A 164 8.13 -19.01 -15.01
C ARG A 164 8.96 -19.19 -13.74
N ALA A 165 10.28 -19.27 -13.87
CA ALA A 165 11.17 -19.40 -12.72
C ALA A 165 11.15 -18.13 -11.84
N PHE A 166 11.25 -16.96 -12.45
CA PHE A 166 11.12 -15.67 -11.76
C PHE A 166 9.78 -15.55 -11.02
N MET A 167 8.66 -15.80 -11.72
CA MET A 167 7.32 -15.71 -11.13
C MET A 167 7.10 -16.71 -10.00
N LYS A 168 7.73 -17.89 -10.05
CA LYS A 168 7.66 -18.87 -8.96
C LYS A 168 8.23 -18.30 -7.65
N ASP A 169 9.31 -17.54 -7.73
CA ASP A 169 9.93 -16.90 -6.56
C ASP A 169 9.07 -15.74 -6.04
N GLN A 170 8.45 -14.94 -6.93
CA GLN A 170 7.50 -13.90 -6.53
C GLN A 170 6.24 -14.49 -5.87
N ILE A 171 5.70 -15.59 -6.41
CA ILE A 171 4.56 -16.31 -5.81
C ILE A 171 4.93 -16.86 -4.43
N LYS A 172 6.14 -17.43 -4.29
CA LYS A 172 6.62 -17.92 -2.99
C LYS A 172 6.69 -16.79 -1.97
N ARG A 173 7.19 -15.61 -2.36
CA ARG A 173 7.21 -14.41 -1.52
C ARG A 173 5.80 -13.97 -1.14
N ALA A 174 4.88 -13.91 -2.09
CA ALA A 174 3.49 -13.53 -1.81
C ALA A 174 2.83 -14.46 -0.78
N ARG A 175 3.06 -15.78 -0.89
CA ARG A 175 2.56 -16.74 0.10
C ARG A 175 3.06 -16.46 1.52
N VAL A 176 4.32 -16.05 1.70
CA VAL A 176 4.84 -15.69 3.03
C VAL A 176 4.05 -14.52 3.65
N PHE A 177 3.66 -13.53 2.85
CA PHE A 177 2.82 -12.43 3.35
C PHE A 177 1.39 -12.89 3.65
N PHE A 178 0.80 -13.74 2.80
CA PHE A 178 -0.54 -14.29 3.05
C PHE A 178 -0.60 -15.18 4.30
N ASP A 179 0.40 -16.04 4.51
CA ASP A 179 0.50 -16.89 5.70
C ASP A 179 0.55 -16.03 6.97
N ALA A 180 1.30 -14.92 6.94
CA ALA A 180 1.37 -13.97 8.06
C ALA A 180 0.05 -13.22 8.30
N VAL A 181 -0.71 -12.92 7.24
CA VAL A 181 -2.04 -12.32 7.34
C VAL A 181 -3.04 -13.31 7.95
N GLU A 182 -3.05 -14.56 7.50
CA GLU A 182 -3.95 -15.60 8.03
C GLU A 182 -3.76 -15.83 9.53
N GLU A 183 -2.50 -15.96 9.98
CA GLU A 183 -2.18 -16.12 11.40
C GLU A 183 -2.77 -14.97 12.22
N ALA A 184 -2.65 -13.77 11.68
CA ALA A 184 -2.99 -12.56 12.39
C ALA A 184 -4.45 -12.11 12.33
N MET A 185 -5.21 -12.59 11.34
CA MET A 185 -6.66 -12.40 11.30
C MET A 185 -7.33 -12.92 12.57
N THR A 186 -6.71 -13.89 13.25
CA THR A 186 -7.20 -14.42 14.52
C THR A 186 -7.20 -13.38 15.65
N GLU A 187 -6.44 -12.30 15.51
CA GLU A 187 -6.29 -11.21 16.48
C GLU A 187 -7.28 -10.04 16.25
N LEU A 188 -7.82 -9.90 15.04
CA LEU A 188 -8.83 -8.87 14.72
C LEU A 188 -10.21 -9.20 15.31
N ASP A 189 -11.04 -8.17 15.50
CA ASP A 189 -12.43 -8.37 15.90
C ASP A 189 -13.17 -9.29 14.91
N LYS A 190 -14.04 -10.17 15.42
CA LYS A 190 -14.75 -11.16 14.59
C LYS A 190 -15.55 -10.52 13.45
N ALA A 191 -16.11 -9.33 13.65
CA ALA A 191 -16.85 -8.63 12.61
C ALA A 191 -15.94 -8.15 11.47
N SER A 192 -14.66 -7.95 11.72
CA SER A 192 -13.68 -7.44 10.76
C SER A 192 -12.94 -8.53 10.00
N ARG A 193 -13.02 -9.79 10.43
CA ARG A 193 -12.34 -10.93 9.79
C ARG A 193 -12.86 -11.30 8.40
N TRP A 194 -14.00 -10.75 7.97
CA TRP A 194 -14.63 -11.03 6.67
C TRP A 194 -14.20 -10.06 5.55
N LEU A 195 -13.39 -9.04 5.87
CA LEU A 195 -12.99 -7.97 4.95
C LEU A 195 -11.69 -8.26 4.17
N VAL A 196 -11.13 -9.45 4.35
CA VAL A 196 -9.84 -9.89 3.79
C VAL A 196 -10.04 -11.13 2.94
#